data_AF-A0A250XDZ3-F1
#
_entry.id   AF-A0A250XDZ3-F1
#
_cell.length_a   1.000
_cell.length_b   1.000
_cell.length_c   1.000
_cell.angle_alpha   90.00
_cell.angle_beta   90.00
_cell.angle_gamma   90.00
#
_symmetry.space_group_name_H-M   'P 1'
#
loop_
_entity.id
_entity.type
_entity.pdbx_description
1 polymer ?
#
loop_
_entity_poly.entity_id
_entity_poly.type
_entity_poly.pdbx_seq_one_letter_code
_entity_poly.pdbx_strand_id
1 'polypeptide(L)'
;MYSSNPRDRKKDAGLYVPLISSTSPNLQPNSLAQEAWASSGPSSAALSHQPSRPTQQQRPPGSAPSRSKNPSSIAPGQPAPAARQRDKFVPLPDEEGDDPHNLLISQQQQLQASSLDGALTPSIFEDLPSSQLRLHPTPPPEDKRGRITLYCVAESFDRKKLDELLKMTYAAGSVMSYPDCFYVDYLKYSEDDPGADLFFFDYGVVACWGMTKNQEWTVVRGIAAQVQVRPLVEKEIEIDEFEYNFSATEKPHVRNDTVTLHRRFARDHKMKLAISYALSQSAKLSVYERNVVGIVLETKNLPESLAETGEVDISGHDIAKLIGKVFLQKSAVNLLSSVLDTPEFFWHAPDSFLTLYKRLNEYLELPERVELLNSRFSVLQEMLDMLRDHQNNCHSVRLEWTVIWLIVIEVVVGVLEVLGLFGMVGSEKK
;
A
#
# COMPACT_ATOMS: atom_id res chain seq x y z
N MET A 1 -57.96 36.93 -26.82
CA MET A 1 -57.60 37.79 -27.96
C MET A 1 -56.10 37.65 -28.22
N TYR A 2 -55.73 37.19 -29.43
CA TYR A 2 -54.45 37.26 -30.16
C TYR A 2 -53.11 37.18 -29.39
N SER A 3 -52.31 36.11 -29.49
CA SER A 3 -51.43 35.70 -30.62
C SER A 3 -50.26 36.66 -30.89
N SER A 4 -49.02 36.22 -30.60
CA SER A 4 -47.92 36.09 -31.59
C SER A 4 -46.56 35.74 -30.92
N ASN A 5 -45.84 34.80 -31.55
CA ASN A 5 -44.56 34.17 -31.17
C ASN A 5 -43.34 34.93 -31.77
N PRO A 6 -42.11 34.36 -31.87
CA PRO A 6 -40.92 34.41 -30.99
C PRO A 6 -39.71 35.18 -31.57
N ARG A 7 -38.60 35.30 -30.81
CA ARG A 7 -37.20 35.23 -31.32
C ARG A 7 -36.15 35.16 -30.20
N ASP A 8 -35.28 34.14 -30.30
CA ASP A 8 -33.84 34.07 -29.96
C ASP A 8 -33.36 34.47 -28.54
N ARG A 9 -32.49 33.73 -27.83
CA ARG A 9 -31.40 32.84 -28.24
C ARG A 9 -30.95 31.98 -27.03
N LYS A 10 -30.83 30.66 -27.20
CA LYS A 10 -30.09 29.75 -26.32
C LYS A 10 -28.60 29.71 -26.74
N LYS A 11 -27.70 29.51 -25.79
CA LYS A 11 -26.35 28.96 -26.03
C LYS A 11 -26.04 27.91 -24.95
N ASP A 12 -26.41 26.67 -25.23
CA ASP A 12 -25.84 25.47 -24.63
C ASP A 12 -24.68 25.01 -25.52
N ALA A 13 -23.49 24.83 -24.97
CA ALA A 13 -22.34 24.27 -25.66
C ALA A 13 -21.99 22.91 -25.04
N GLY A 14 -22.64 21.85 -25.54
CA GLY A 14 -22.15 20.49 -25.41
C GLY A 14 -21.17 20.19 -26.53
N LEU A 15 -19.94 19.83 -26.18
CA LEU A 15 -18.96 19.32 -27.16
C LEU A 15 -19.30 17.88 -27.50
N TYR A 16 -19.68 17.67 -28.76
CA TYR A 16 -19.83 16.36 -29.42
C TYR A 16 -18.44 15.83 -29.82
N VAL A 17 -18.18 14.55 -29.54
CA VAL A 17 -17.07 13.76 -30.11
C VAL A 17 -17.61 12.99 -31.31
N PRO A 18 -17.00 13.05 -32.52
CA PRO A 18 -17.47 12.27 -33.65
C PRO A 18 -16.79 10.89 -33.73
N LEU A 19 -17.61 9.85 -33.89
CA LEU A 19 -17.22 8.53 -34.40
C LEU A 19 -17.04 8.60 -35.91
N ILE A 20 -15.92 8.09 -36.45
CA ILE A 20 -15.75 7.87 -37.90
C ILE A 20 -15.26 6.44 -38.15
N SER A 21 -15.99 5.75 -39.01
CA SER A 21 -15.75 4.40 -39.52
C SER A 21 -15.01 4.40 -40.87
N SER A 22 -14.02 3.49 -40.97
CA SER A 22 -13.48 2.77 -42.15
C SER A 22 -13.34 3.47 -43.52
N THR A 23 -12.11 3.47 -44.08
CA THR A 23 -11.84 2.97 -45.44
C THR A 23 -10.34 2.64 -45.59
N SER A 24 -10.03 1.41 -46.04
CA SER A 24 -8.68 0.99 -46.49
C SER A 24 -8.33 1.59 -47.85
N PRO A 25 -7.04 1.57 -48.24
CA PRO A 25 -6.72 0.75 -49.40
C PRO A 25 -5.45 -0.09 -49.29
N ASN A 26 -5.47 -1.09 -50.16
CA ASN A 26 -4.58 -2.22 -50.36
C ASN A 26 -3.34 -1.81 -51.18
N LEU A 27 -2.13 -2.30 -50.81
CA LEU A 27 -0.99 -2.46 -51.72
C LEU A 27 0.07 -3.39 -51.07
N GLN A 28 0.21 -4.60 -51.61
CA GLN A 28 1.35 -5.51 -51.45
C GLN A 28 2.23 -5.46 -52.73
N PRO A 29 3.25 -6.33 -52.92
CA PRO A 29 4.57 -6.33 -52.26
C PRO A 29 5.72 -6.41 -53.31
N ASN A 30 6.98 -6.21 -52.91
CA ASN A 30 8.19 -6.67 -53.61
C ASN A 30 9.39 -6.41 -52.68
N SER A 31 10.53 -7.10 -52.70
CA SER A 31 10.97 -8.46 -53.00
C SER A 31 12.50 -8.41 -52.86
N LEU A 32 13.09 -9.40 -52.17
CA LEU A 32 14.42 -10.00 -52.41
C LEU A 32 15.72 -9.15 -52.37
N ALA A 33 16.60 -9.50 -51.41
CA ALA A 33 18.02 -9.92 -51.57
C ALA A 33 18.62 -10.13 -50.14
N GLN A 34 19.05 -11.30 -49.63
CA GLN A 34 20.19 -12.18 -50.01
C GLN A 34 21.49 -11.37 -50.19
N GLU A 35 22.66 -11.56 -49.56
CA GLU A 35 23.40 -12.58 -48.77
C GLU A 35 24.35 -11.78 -47.81
N ALA A 36 25.15 -12.27 -46.86
CA ALA A 36 26.13 -13.36 -46.90
C ALA A 36 26.77 -13.62 -45.50
N TRP A 37 27.37 -14.81 -45.39
CA TRP A 37 28.11 -15.41 -44.28
C TRP A 37 29.42 -14.72 -43.83
N ALA A 38 29.84 -15.04 -42.59
CA ALA A 38 31.18 -15.52 -42.15
C ALA A 38 31.50 -14.95 -40.74
N SER A 39 31.40 -15.73 -39.66
CA SER A 39 32.40 -16.65 -39.08
C SER A 39 33.72 -15.98 -38.64
N SER A 40 33.94 -15.88 -37.32
CA SER A 40 35.15 -16.35 -36.60
C SER A 40 35.28 -15.74 -35.19
N GLY A 41 35.17 -16.56 -34.13
CA GLY A 41 35.97 -16.38 -32.91
C GLY A 41 37.46 -16.72 -33.19
N PRO A 42 38.41 -16.61 -32.23
CA PRO A 42 38.37 -17.22 -30.89
C PRO A 42 38.95 -16.30 -29.76
N SER A 43 38.54 -16.35 -28.49
CA SER A 43 38.90 -17.27 -27.37
C SER A 43 39.79 -16.61 -26.28
N SER A 44 39.36 -16.84 -25.03
CA SER A 44 40.11 -17.04 -23.78
C SER A 44 40.85 -15.89 -23.09
N ALA A 45 40.43 -15.57 -21.85
CA ALA A 45 41.28 -15.74 -20.67
C ALA A 45 40.42 -15.66 -19.39
N ALA A 46 40.32 -16.78 -18.69
CA ALA A 46 39.85 -16.88 -17.32
C ALA A 46 41.02 -16.64 -16.35
N LEU A 47 40.79 -15.97 -15.22
CA LEU A 47 41.65 -16.10 -14.04
C LEU A 47 40.86 -15.85 -12.75
N SER A 48 40.70 -16.95 -12.02
CA SER A 48 40.24 -17.09 -10.64
C SER A 48 41.37 -16.75 -9.67
N HIS A 49 41.13 -15.96 -8.62
CA HIS A 49 41.93 -16.01 -7.38
C HIS A 49 41.18 -15.44 -6.16
N GLN A 50 40.89 -16.34 -5.21
CA GLN A 50 40.97 -16.17 -3.75
C GLN A 50 41.22 -17.60 -3.19
N PRO A 51 41.73 -17.84 -1.96
CA PRO A 51 41.69 -16.95 -0.78
C PRO A 51 42.99 -16.92 0.06
N SER A 52 43.10 -15.95 0.99
CA SER A 52 43.93 -16.12 2.19
C SER A 52 43.66 -15.07 3.27
N ARG A 53 43.34 -15.54 4.48
CA ARG A 53 43.54 -14.88 5.80
C ARG A 53 44.26 -15.93 6.67
N PRO A 54 45.12 -15.57 7.64
CA PRO A 54 44.65 -14.96 8.89
C PRO A 54 45.65 -13.95 9.51
N THR A 55 45.23 -13.16 10.52
CA THR A 55 45.88 -13.06 11.85
C THR A 55 45.04 -12.18 12.78
N GLN A 56 44.97 -12.62 14.04
CA GLN A 56 44.38 -12.09 15.27
C GLN A 56 44.79 -10.66 15.63
N GLN A 57 43.85 -9.85 16.12
CA GLN A 57 44.15 -8.82 17.13
C GLN A 57 42.97 -8.61 18.08
N GLN A 58 43.30 -8.44 19.36
CA GLN A 58 42.47 -8.58 20.54
C GLN A 58 41.49 -7.42 20.80
N ARG A 59 40.42 -7.74 21.54
CA ARG A 59 39.38 -6.86 22.10
C ARG A 59 39.89 -5.97 23.24
N PRO A 60 39.23 -4.83 23.50
CA PRO A 60 38.90 -4.39 24.86
C PRO A 60 37.37 -4.38 25.12
N PRO A 61 36.93 -4.29 26.39
CA PRO A 61 35.61 -4.76 26.81
C PRO A 61 34.55 -3.66 27.00
N GLY A 62 33.28 -4.06 26.91
CA GLY A 62 32.21 -3.52 27.76
C GLY A 62 31.27 -2.46 27.17
N SER A 63 30.14 -2.89 26.64
CA SER A 63 28.84 -2.25 26.91
C SER A 63 27.73 -3.27 26.73
N ALA A 64 26.83 -3.35 27.71
CA ALA A 64 25.74 -4.31 27.81
C ALA A 64 24.79 -4.23 26.61
N PRO A 65 24.22 -5.34 26.11
CA PRO A 65 23.18 -5.24 25.10
C PRO A 65 21.92 -4.65 25.73
N SER A 66 21.52 -3.50 25.20
CA SER A 66 20.19 -2.93 25.38
C SER A 66 19.15 -4.01 25.10
N ARG A 67 18.26 -4.23 26.07
CA ARG A 67 17.07 -5.07 25.99
C ARG A 67 16.30 -4.74 24.71
N SER A 68 16.45 -5.59 23.70
CA SER A 68 15.56 -5.63 22.54
C SER A 68 14.13 -5.74 23.06
N LYS A 69 13.31 -4.72 22.82
CA LYS A 69 11.86 -4.86 22.96
C LYS A 69 11.45 -5.86 21.89
N ASN A 70 11.18 -7.10 22.29
CA ASN A 70 10.47 -8.04 21.43
C ASN A 70 9.19 -7.34 20.95
N PRO A 71 8.87 -7.37 19.65
CA PRO A 71 7.56 -6.93 19.22
C PRO A 71 6.53 -7.81 19.95
N SER A 72 5.57 -7.15 20.60
CA SER A 72 4.45 -7.83 21.24
C SER A 72 3.85 -8.82 20.25
N SER A 73 3.84 -10.10 20.61
CA SER A 73 3.16 -11.14 19.86
C SER A 73 1.68 -10.77 19.78
N ILE A 74 1.24 -10.28 18.63
CA ILE A 74 -0.17 -10.01 18.37
C ILE A 74 -0.83 -11.37 18.17
N ALA A 75 -1.62 -11.81 19.15
CA ALA A 75 -2.37 -13.05 19.05
C ALA A 75 -3.40 -12.96 17.91
N PRO A 76 -3.72 -14.09 17.23
CA PRO A 76 -4.83 -14.16 16.29
C PRO A 76 -6.11 -13.64 16.97
N GLY A 77 -6.75 -12.63 16.39
CA GLY A 77 -8.02 -12.07 16.90
C GLY A 77 -7.94 -10.74 17.66
N GLN A 78 -6.78 -10.09 17.80
CA GLN A 78 -6.76 -8.71 18.31
C GLN A 78 -7.41 -7.72 17.32
N PRO A 79 -8.20 -6.74 17.80
CA PRO A 79 -8.77 -5.69 16.97
C PRO A 79 -7.67 -4.89 16.25
N ALA A 80 -8.05 -4.26 15.12
CA ALA A 80 -7.14 -3.37 14.41
C ALA A 80 -6.51 -2.33 15.37
N PRO A 81 -5.21 -2.00 15.23
CA PRO A 81 -4.63 -0.90 15.99
C PRO A 81 -5.47 0.36 15.75
N ALA A 82 -5.43 1.27 16.75
CA ALA A 82 -6.22 2.48 16.76
C ALA A 82 -6.14 3.22 15.42
N ALA A 83 -7.29 3.75 14.97
CA ALA A 83 -7.33 4.65 13.83
C ALA A 83 -6.20 5.68 13.98
N ARG A 84 -5.45 5.89 12.89
CA ARG A 84 -4.37 6.88 12.78
C ARG A 84 -4.66 8.13 13.59
N GLN A 85 -3.68 8.62 14.37
CA GLN A 85 -3.87 9.81 15.19
C GLN A 85 -3.89 11.08 14.32
N ARG A 86 -5.08 11.43 13.82
CA ARG A 86 -5.29 12.55 12.89
C ARG A 86 -4.97 13.91 13.49
N ASP A 87 -5.03 14.05 14.82
CA ASP A 87 -4.83 15.32 15.53
C ASP A 87 -3.35 15.73 15.69
N LYS A 88 -2.42 14.88 15.28
CA LYS A 88 -0.97 15.15 15.35
C LYS A 88 -0.62 16.33 14.42
N PHE A 89 -0.08 17.41 15.00
CA PHE A 89 0.51 18.49 14.21
C PHE A 89 1.93 18.08 13.78
N VAL A 90 2.18 18.08 12.48
CA VAL A 90 3.52 17.81 11.92
C VAL A 90 3.95 18.98 11.05
N PRO A 91 5.00 19.74 11.44
CA PRO A 91 5.53 20.79 10.59
C PRO A 91 6.19 20.17 9.35
N LEU A 92 6.00 20.83 8.21
CA LEU A 92 6.57 20.47 6.93
C LEU A 92 7.69 21.47 6.60
N PRO A 93 8.75 21.03 5.90
CA PRO A 93 9.89 21.89 5.60
C PRO A 93 9.50 23.07 4.69
N ASP A 94 10.09 24.22 4.97
CA ASP A 94 10.12 25.39 4.09
C ASP A 94 11.48 25.43 3.37
N GLU A 95 11.51 25.83 2.09
CA GLU A 95 12.79 25.94 1.34
C GLU A 95 13.73 27.03 1.87
N GLU A 96 13.24 27.93 2.73
CA GLU A 96 14.07 28.85 3.49
C GLU A 96 14.67 28.11 4.70
N GLY A 97 15.78 27.41 4.46
CA GLY A 97 16.82 27.02 5.42
C GLY A 97 16.39 26.52 6.81
N ASP A 98 16.82 25.30 7.15
CA ASP A 98 16.83 24.78 8.53
C ASP A 98 17.71 25.65 9.46
N ASP A 99 17.19 26.80 9.89
CA ASP A 99 17.76 27.57 10.98
C ASP A 99 17.45 26.85 12.30
N PRO A 100 18.45 26.52 13.13
CA PRO A 100 18.26 25.79 14.40
C PRO A 100 17.34 26.53 15.40
N HIS A 101 17.09 27.83 15.18
CA HIS A 101 16.11 28.61 15.94
C HIS A 101 14.65 28.19 15.68
N ASN A 102 14.33 27.65 14.50
CA ASN A 102 12.97 27.23 14.15
C ASN A 102 12.56 25.90 14.82
N LEU A 103 13.52 24.99 15.08
CA LEU A 103 13.28 23.73 15.80
C LEU A 103 12.88 23.96 17.26
N LEU A 104 13.43 25.00 17.90
CA LEU A 104 13.08 25.41 19.26
C LEU A 104 11.66 25.98 19.35
N ILE A 105 11.24 26.77 18.37
CA ILE A 105 9.88 27.33 18.31
C ILE A 105 8.83 26.22 18.12
N SER A 106 9.11 25.22 17.28
CA SER A 106 8.23 24.05 17.11
C SER A 106 8.12 23.20 18.38
N GLN A 107 9.20 23.02 19.14
CA GLN A 107 9.13 22.36 20.47
C GLN A 107 8.30 23.18 21.46
N GLN A 108 8.40 24.51 21.42
CA GLN A 108 7.67 25.40 22.32
C GLN A 108 6.15 25.42 22.01
N GLN A 109 5.77 25.35 20.72
CA GLN A 109 4.37 25.19 20.31
C GLN A 109 3.79 23.80 20.66
N GLN A 110 4.59 22.73 20.58
CA GLN A 110 4.18 21.40 21.04
C GLN A 110 3.96 21.34 22.57
N LEU A 111 4.78 22.03 23.36
CA LEU A 111 4.65 22.10 24.82
C LEU A 111 3.44 22.94 25.28
N GLN A 112 3.06 23.98 24.52
CA GLN A 112 1.86 24.78 24.81
C GLN A 112 0.56 24.05 24.45
N ALA A 113 0.56 23.19 23.42
CA ALA A 113 -0.62 22.41 23.03
C ALA A 113 -0.87 21.19 23.96
N SER A 114 0.14 20.75 24.70
CA SER A 114 0.08 19.57 25.60
C SER A 114 -0.10 19.90 27.09
N SER A 115 -0.25 21.19 27.44
CA SER A 115 -0.37 21.66 28.84
C SER A 115 -1.76 22.20 29.23
N LEU A 116 -2.79 21.96 28.41
CA LEU A 116 -4.17 22.33 28.73
C LEU A 116 -5.03 21.11 29.07
N ASP A 117 -4.61 20.33 30.06
CA ASP A 117 -5.50 19.41 30.77
C ASP A 117 -5.13 19.42 32.26
N GLY A 118 -6.02 20.01 33.06
CA GLY A 118 -5.98 19.91 34.52
C GLY A 118 -5.52 21.17 35.26
N ALA A 119 -6.49 22.02 35.63
CA ALA A 119 -6.60 22.56 36.99
C ALA A 119 -7.85 23.43 37.11
N LEU A 120 -8.89 22.89 37.76
CA LEU A 120 -9.89 23.70 38.45
C LEU A 120 -9.24 24.26 39.73
N THR A 121 -9.27 25.58 39.93
CA THR A 121 -9.69 26.20 41.21
C THR A 121 -9.92 27.71 41.04
N PRO A 122 -10.83 28.30 41.83
CA PRO A 122 -11.38 29.63 41.58
C PRO A 122 -10.69 30.71 42.41
N SER A 123 -10.62 31.95 41.90
CA SER A 123 -10.83 33.15 42.73
C SER A 123 -10.69 34.46 41.95
N ILE A 124 -11.68 35.32 42.18
CA ILE A 124 -11.54 36.77 42.44
C ILE A 124 -11.01 37.58 41.24
N PHE A 125 -11.88 37.85 40.27
CA PHE A 125 -12.28 39.24 39.99
C PHE A 125 -13.57 39.25 39.18
N GLU A 126 -14.58 39.88 39.76
CA GLU A 126 -15.90 40.16 39.22
C GLU A 126 -15.81 41.40 38.30
N ASP A 127 -16.65 41.40 37.27
CA ASP A 127 -17.18 42.58 36.57
C ASP A 127 -16.22 43.53 35.83
N LEU A 128 -16.00 43.21 34.54
CA LEU A 128 -15.78 44.22 33.51
C LEU A 128 -16.80 44.00 32.37
N PRO A 129 -17.54 45.05 31.94
CA PRO A 129 -18.57 44.91 30.91
C PRO A 129 -17.96 44.45 29.58
N SER A 130 -18.61 43.49 28.92
CA SER A 130 -18.13 42.67 27.78
C SER A 130 -17.86 43.41 26.45
N SER A 131 -17.40 44.65 26.47
CA SER A 131 -17.24 45.48 25.26
C SER A 131 -15.79 45.80 24.86
N GLN A 132 -14.75 45.33 25.58
CA GLN A 132 -13.36 45.65 25.23
C GLN A 132 -12.32 44.50 25.27
N LEU A 133 -12.75 43.23 25.15
CA LEU A 133 -11.84 42.11 24.89
C LEU A 133 -12.18 41.41 23.58
N ARG A 134 -12.09 42.15 22.46
CA ARG A 134 -11.77 41.53 21.15
C ARG A 134 -10.32 41.83 20.82
N LEU A 135 -9.43 41.01 21.35
CA LEU A 135 -8.05 40.85 20.85
C LEU A 135 -7.81 39.41 20.37
N HIS A 136 -8.87 38.67 20.05
CA HIS A 136 -8.74 37.59 19.08
C HIS A 136 -8.85 38.20 17.69
N PRO A 137 -7.86 38.02 16.80
CA PRO A 137 -8.11 38.16 15.39
C PRO A 137 -9.31 37.25 15.09
N THR A 138 -10.38 37.82 14.57
CA THR A 138 -11.33 37.04 13.79
C THR A 138 -10.52 36.18 12.82
N PRO A 139 -10.74 34.85 12.75
CA PRO A 139 -10.03 34.03 11.78
C PRO A 139 -10.19 34.69 10.40
N PRO A 140 -9.10 34.81 9.61
CA PRO A 140 -9.21 35.35 8.27
C PRO A 140 -10.31 34.59 7.51
N PRO A 141 -11.02 35.26 6.58
CA PRO A 141 -12.09 34.63 5.81
C PRO A 141 -11.59 33.30 5.24
N GLU A 142 -12.37 32.24 5.41
CA GLU A 142 -12.01 30.85 5.08
C GLU A 142 -11.25 30.77 3.75
N ASP A 143 -9.93 30.53 3.82
CA ASP A 143 -9.16 30.09 2.68
C ASP A 143 -9.81 28.80 2.18
N LYS A 144 -10.43 28.85 0.99
CA LYS A 144 -11.12 27.72 0.37
C LYS A 144 -10.26 26.47 0.48
N ARG A 145 -10.71 25.50 1.29
CA ARG A 145 -10.04 24.21 1.38
C ARG A 145 -10.33 23.41 0.12
N GLY A 146 -9.28 22.98 -0.55
CA GLY A 146 -9.37 22.04 -1.66
C GLY A 146 -9.38 20.60 -1.14
N ARG A 147 -9.83 19.68 -1.99
CA ARG A 147 -9.87 18.24 -1.70
C ARG A 147 -8.67 17.53 -2.32
N ILE A 148 -8.11 16.57 -1.59
CA ILE A 148 -7.25 15.54 -2.15
C ILE A 148 -7.96 14.21 -1.96
N THR A 149 -8.19 13.46 -3.02
CA THR A 149 -8.85 12.15 -2.94
C THR A 149 -8.00 11.11 -3.64
N LEU A 150 -7.72 10.02 -2.92
CA LEU A 150 -6.90 8.90 -3.38
C LEU A 150 -7.83 7.73 -3.66
N TYR A 151 -7.79 7.20 -4.88
CA TYR A 151 -8.56 6.02 -5.28
C TYR A 151 -7.60 4.87 -5.56
N CYS A 152 -7.55 3.87 -4.67
CA CYS A 152 -6.87 2.62 -4.94
C CYS A 152 -7.88 1.63 -5.54
N VAL A 153 -7.74 1.35 -6.84
CA VAL A 153 -8.77 0.66 -7.63
C VAL A 153 -8.30 -0.64 -8.29
N ALA A 154 -7.00 -0.89 -8.31
CA ALA A 154 -6.41 -2.07 -8.91
C ALA A 154 -5.11 -2.46 -8.22
N GLU A 155 -4.59 -3.63 -8.58
CA GLU A 155 -3.26 -4.01 -8.13
C GLU A 155 -2.18 -3.12 -8.75
N SER A 156 -2.34 -2.81 -10.05
CA SER A 156 -1.44 -1.96 -10.83
C SER A 156 -2.16 -1.40 -12.05
N PHE A 157 -1.55 -0.43 -12.72
CA PHE A 157 -1.97 0.03 -14.05
C PHE A 157 -1.01 -0.48 -15.13
N ASP A 158 -1.56 -0.78 -16.31
CA ASP A 158 -0.74 -1.00 -17.51
C ASP A 158 -0.16 0.34 -17.94
N ARG A 159 1.11 0.56 -17.58
CA ARG A 159 1.83 1.81 -17.80
C ARG A 159 1.83 2.26 -19.26
N LYS A 160 1.99 1.33 -20.21
CA LYS A 160 2.04 1.66 -21.65
C LYS A 160 0.66 2.09 -22.15
N LYS A 161 -0.37 1.31 -21.80
CA LYS A 161 -1.75 1.62 -22.16
C LYS A 161 -2.21 2.93 -21.52
N LEU A 162 -1.78 3.21 -20.29
CA LEU A 162 -2.05 4.46 -19.59
C LEU A 162 -1.39 5.66 -20.29
N ASP A 163 -0.11 5.57 -20.65
CA ASP A 163 0.60 6.63 -21.36
C ASP A 163 -0.10 6.99 -22.69
N GLU A 164 -0.45 5.99 -23.48
CA GLU A 164 -1.19 6.17 -24.74
C GLU A 164 -2.56 6.82 -24.49
N LEU A 165 -3.33 6.30 -23.53
CA LEU A 165 -4.66 6.81 -23.22
C LEU A 165 -4.62 8.26 -22.71
N LEU A 166 -3.66 8.61 -21.85
CA LEU A 166 -3.52 9.97 -21.32
C LEU A 166 -3.14 10.95 -22.44
N LYS A 167 -2.21 10.59 -23.33
CA LYS A 167 -1.81 11.41 -24.48
C LYS A 167 -2.93 11.58 -25.51
N MET A 168 -3.83 10.61 -25.64
CA MET A 168 -5.02 10.73 -26.49
C MET A 168 -6.13 11.57 -25.85
N THR A 169 -6.24 11.55 -24.52
CA THR A 169 -7.33 12.20 -23.78
C THR A 169 -7.03 13.67 -23.48
N TYR A 170 -5.79 14.01 -23.17
CA TYR A 170 -5.38 15.35 -22.74
C TYR A 170 -4.51 16.06 -23.78
N ALA A 171 -4.51 17.38 -23.73
CA ALA A 171 -3.74 18.21 -24.66
C ALA A 171 -2.23 17.96 -24.52
N ALA A 172 -1.50 18.15 -25.62
CA ALA A 172 -0.04 18.05 -25.63
C ALA A 172 0.57 19.03 -24.60
N GLY A 173 1.47 18.52 -23.75
CA GLY A 173 2.11 19.28 -22.68
C GLY A 173 1.38 19.27 -21.34
N SER A 174 0.14 18.77 -21.25
CA SER A 174 -0.58 18.58 -19.98
C SER A 174 -0.21 17.29 -19.25
N VAL A 175 0.48 16.36 -19.91
CA VAL A 175 0.88 15.06 -19.35
C VAL A 175 2.39 15.00 -19.16
N MET A 176 2.83 14.62 -17.97
CA MET A 176 4.25 14.36 -17.68
C MET A 176 4.42 12.95 -17.10
N SER A 177 5.54 12.31 -17.45
CA SER A 177 5.88 10.97 -16.96
C SER A 177 7.02 11.06 -15.94
N TYR A 178 6.84 10.39 -14.81
CA TYR A 178 7.83 10.12 -13.77
C TYR A 178 8.07 8.61 -13.69
N PRO A 179 9.16 8.14 -13.05
CA PRO A 179 9.48 6.71 -12.99
C PRO A 179 8.30 5.81 -12.64
N ASP A 180 7.54 6.13 -11.58
CA ASP A 180 6.46 5.28 -11.07
C ASP A 180 5.06 5.93 -11.18
N CYS A 181 4.94 7.04 -11.91
CA CYS A 181 3.71 7.84 -11.94
C CYS A 181 3.56 8.69 -13.21
N PHE A 182 2.32 8.96 -13.61
CA PHE A 182 2.00 10.01 -14.58
C PHE A 182 1.28 11.17 -13.90
N TYR A 183 1.71 12.38 -14.24
CA TYR A 183 1.05 13.63 -13.86
C TYR A 183 0.18 14.15 -15.00
N VAL A 184 -1.00 14.68 -14.66
CA VAL A 184 -1.84 15.44 -15.59
C VAL A 184 -2.26 16.78 -14.95
N ASP A 185 -1.95 17.87 -15.65
CA ASP A 185 -2.52 19.21 -15.43
C ASP A 185 -3.97 19.20 -15.94
N TYR A 186 -4.94 18.90 -15.05
CA TYR A 186 -6.34 18.67 -15.41
C TYR A 186 -7.10 19.99 -15.57
N LEU A 187 -6.98 20.90 -14.61
CA LEU A 187 -7.48 22.28 -14.71
C LEU A 187 -6.37 23.24 -14.33
N LYS A 188 -6.10 24.19 -15.23
CA LYS A 188 -5.04 25.18 -15.03
C LYS A 188 -5.35 26.07 -13.84
N TYR A 189 -4.29 26.37 -13.09
CA TYR A 189 -4.31 27.38 -12.04
C TYR A 189 -4.80 28.75 -12.55
N SER A 190 -5.65 29.40 -11.77
CA SER A 190 -6.04 30.80 -11.91
C SER A 190 -5.92 31.53 -10.56
N GLU A 191 -5.99 32.86 -10.52
CA GLU A 191 -5.83 33.59 -9.25
C GLU A 191 -6.93 33.27 -8.23
N ASP A 192 -8.12 32.88 -8.70
CA ASP A 192 -9.29 32.56 -7.89
C ASP A 192 -9.50 31.04 -7.65
N ASP A 193 -8.78 30.20 -8.41
CA ASP A 193 -8.90 28.74 -8.39
C ASP A 193 -7.51 28.08 -8.46
N PRO A 194 -7.11 27.29 -7.44
CA PRO A 194 -5.83 26.60 -7.44
C PRO A 194 -5.66 25.56 -8.56
N GLY A 195 -6.69 25.32 -9.37
CA GLY A 195 -6.68 24.34 -10.45
C GLY A 195 -6.89 22.93 -9.92
N ALA A 196 -6.67 21.95 -10.79
CA ALA A 196 -6.81 20.54 -10.47
C ALA A 196 -5.71 19.72 -11.11
N ASP A 197 -5.18 18.78 -10.33
CA ASP A 197 -4.06 17.93 -10.71
C ASP A 197 -4.44 16.46 -10.51
N LEU A 198 -3.93 15.61 -11.40
CA LEU A 198 -4.09 14.15 -11.30
C LEU A 198 -2.72 13.49 -11.28
N PHE A 199 -2.59 12.46 -10.44
CA PHE A 199 -1.43 11.58 -10.41
C PHE A 199 -1.90 10.14 -10.52
N PHE A 200 -1.40 9.41 -11.51
CA PHE A 200 -1.67 7.99 -11.71
C PHE A 200 -0.42 7.21 -11.35
N PHE A 201 -0.44 6.53 -10.22
CA PHE A 201 0.66 5.70 -9.75
C PHE A 201 0.57 4.29 -10.33
N ASP A 202 1.71 3.74 -10.75
CA ASP A 202 1.77 2.44 -11.41
C ASP A 202 1.20 1.29 -10.57
N TYR A 203 1.18 1.44 -9.24
CA TYR A 203 0.60 0.49 -8.29
C TYR A 203 -0.92 0.66 -8.06
N GLY A 204 -1.62 1.25 -9.04
CA GLY A 204 -3.09 1.19 -9.13
C GLY A 204 -3.84 2.26 -8.33
N VAL A 205 -3.15 3.36 -7.98
CA VAL A 205 -3.71 4.47 -7.20
C VAL A 205 -3.82 5.73 -8.05
N VAL A 206 -4.95 6.42 -7.97
CA VAL A 206 -5.15 7.74 -8.60
C VAL A 206 -5.30 8.80 -7.50
N ALA A 207 -4.43 9.80 -7.47
CA ALA A 207 -4.58 10.97 -6.62
C ALA A 207 -5.23 12.12 -7.40
N CYS A 208 -6.32 12.66 -6.87
CA CYS A 208 -7.09 13.75 -7.44
C CYS A 208 -7.00 14.97 -6.53
N TRP A 209 -6.48 16.09 -7.04
CA TRP A 209 -6.37 17.35 -6.31
C TRP A 209 -7.32 18.39 -6.86
N GLY A 210 -8.05 19.08 -5.98
CA GLY A 210 -8.88 20.24 -6.35
C GLY A 210 -10.10 19.87 -7.20
N MET A 211 -10.46 18.57 -7.26
CA MET A 211 -11.53 18.09 -8.11
C MET A 211 -12.85 17.96 -7.35
N THR A 212 -13.94 18.09 -8.10
CA THR A 212 -15.27 17.69 -7.63
C THR A 212 -15.44 16.19 -7.73
N LYS A 213 -16.32 15.61 -6.91
CA LYS A 213 -16.64 14.17 -6.95
C LYS A 213 -17.01 13.69 -8.36
N ASN A 214 -17.77 14.48 -9.13
CA ASN A 214 -18.16 14.09 -10.49
C ASN A 214 -16.95 14.02 -11.45
N GLN A 215 -16.01 14.94 -11.33
CA GLN A 215 -14.78 14.91 -12.12
C GLN A 215 -13.91 13.71 -11.72
N GLU A 216 -13.76 13.46 -10.43
CA GLU A 216 -13.05 12.28 -9.89
C GLU A 216 -13.63 10.99 -10.46
N TRP A 217 -14.95 10.82 -10.37
CA TRP A 217 -15.65 9.66 -10.92
C TRP A 217 -15.45 9.50 -12.42
N THR A 218 -15.44 10.61 -13.18
CA THR A 218 -15.20 10.60 -14.62
C THR A 218 -13.80 10.08 -14.93
N VAL A 219 -12.79 10.49 -14.17
CA VAL A 219 -11.41 10.01 -14.36
C VAL A 219 -11.27 8.55 -13.93
N VAL A 220 -11.79 8.17 -12.77
CA VAL A 220 -11.62 6.81 -12.24
C VAL A 220 -12.37 5.79 -13.10
N ARG A 221 -13.64 6.04 -13.45
CA ARG A 221 -14.44 5.11 -14.27
C ARG A 221 -14.14 5.24 -15.77
N GLY A 222 -13.75 6.42 -16.23
CA GLY A 222 -13.48 6.67 -17.64
C GLY A 222 -12.07 6.26 -18.04
N ILE A 223 -11.05 6.67 -17.30
CA ILE A 223 -9.63 6.45 -17.66
C ILE A 223 -9.06 5.27 -16.89
N ALA A 224 -9.07 5.34 -15.56
CA ALA A 224 -8.38 4.35 -14.74
C ALA A 224 -8.92 2.94 -14.99
N ALA A 225 -10.24 2.76 -15.05
CA ALA A 225 -10.90 1.47 -15.32
C ALA A 225 -10.43 0.78 -16.62
N GLN A 226 -9.97 1.54 -17.63
CA GLN A 226 -9.51 0.96 -18.89
C GLN A 226 -8.09 0.38 -18.82
N VAL A 227 -7.30 0.76 -17.81
CA VAL A 227 -5.88 0.43 -17.70
C VAL A 227 -5.56 -0.46 -16.49
N GLN A 228 -6.57 -0.91 -15.75
CA GLN A 228 -6.38 -1.74 -14.56
C GLN A 228 -5.81 -3.11 -14.91
N VAL A 229 -4.77 -3.51 -14.18
CA VAL A 229 -4.24 -4.88 -14.13
C VAL A 229 -4.64 -5.45 -12.78
N ARG A 230 -5.39 -6.56 -12.79
CA ARG A 230 -6.00 -7.17 -11.58
C ARG A 230 -6.84 -6.10 -10.82
N PRO A 231 -8.00 -5.71 -11.37
CA PRO A 231 -8.88 -4.73 -10.72
C PRO A 231 -9.34 -5.23 -9.35
N LEU A 232 -9.47 -4.32 -8.38
CA LEU A 232 -10.00 -4.63 -7.07
C LEU A 232 -11.52 -4.82 -7.16
N VAL A 233 -12.05 -5.69 -6.30
CA VAL A 233 -13.51 -5.83 -6.16
C VAL A 233 -14.07 -4.56 -5.53
N GLU A 234 -15.32 -4.18 -5.82
CA GLU A 234 -15.89 -2.90 -5.37
C GLU A 234 -15.82 -2.69 -3.84
N LYS A 235 -15.93 -3.77 -3.05
CA LYS A 235 -15.79 -3.75 -1.58
C LYS A 235 -14.35 -3.56 -1.08
N GLU A 236 -13.36 -3.76 -1.95
CA GLU A 236 -11.92 -3.67 -1.68
C GLU A 236 -11.31 -2.35 -2.17
N ILE A 237 -12.03 -1.61 -3.03
CA ILE A 237 -11.62 -0.28 -3.47
C ILE A 237 -11.45 0.60 -2.22
N GLU A 238 -10.27 1.18 -2.09
CA GLU A 238 -9.97 2.12 -1.02
C GLU A 238 -10.07 3.55 -1.51
N ILE A 239 -10.72 4.39 -0.71
CA ILE A 239 -10.86 5.83 -0.95
C ILE A 239 -10.40 6.56 0.31
N ASP A 240 -9.29 7.30 0.19
CA ASP A 240 -8.82 8.19 1.25
C ASP A 240 -9.08 9.65 0.85
N GLU A 241 -9.64 10.44 1.76
CA GLU A 241 -9.95 11.86 1.55
C GLU A 241 -9.16 12.74 2.54
N PHE A 242 -8.50 13.76 1.99
CA PHE A 242 -7.75 14.78 2.70
C PHE A 242 -8.19 16.16 2.22
N GLU A 243 -7.85 17.18 2.99
CA GLU A 243 -8.02 18.58 2.62
C GLU A 243 -6.66 19.22 2.38
N TYR A 244 -6.63 20.28 1.59
CA TYR A 244 -5.48 21.16 1.50
C TYR A 244 -5.90 22.61 1.51
N ASN A 245 -5.02 23.49 1.97
CA ASN A 245 -5.18 24.92 1.82
C ASN A 245 -3.83 25.57 1.52
N PHE A 246 -3.88 26.79 1.02
CA PHE A 246 -2.69 27.60 0.78
C PHE A 246 -2.70 28.80 1.72
N SER A 247 -1.69 28.89 2.58
CA SER A 247 -1.50 30.03 3.48
C SER A 247 -0.32 30.89 3.04
N ALA A 248 -0.43 32.20 3.25
CA ALA A 248 0.70 33.12 3.10
C ALA A 248 1.45 33.34 4.43
N THR A 249 0.82 33.02 5.56
CA THR A 249 1.32 33.34 6.91
C THR A 249 1.70 32.11 7.71
N GLU A 250 1.00 31.01 7.51
CA GLU A 250 1.29 29.77 8.23
C GLU A 250 2.44 29.02 7.56
N LYS A 251 3.32 28.45 8.40
CA LYS A 251 4.32 27.50 7.92
C LYS A 251 3.64 26.24 7.42
N PRO A 252 4.17 25.57 6.38
CA PRO A 252 3.66 24.31 5.91
C PRO A 252 3.55 23.30 7.05
N HIS A 253 2.43 22.62 7.14
CA HIS A 253 2.19 21.61 8.16
C HIS A 253 1.07 20.67 7.71
N VAL A 254 0.94 19.54 8.39
CA VAL A 254 -0.23 18.67 8.29
C VAL A 254 -0.84 18.46 9.66
N ARG A 255 -2.17 18.59 9.73
CA ARG A 255 -2.98 18.34 10.94
C ARG A 255 -4.43 18.08 10.53
N ASN A 256 -5.10 17.16 11.20
CA ASN A 256 -6.51 16.81 10.95
C ASN A 256 -6.77 16.48 9.46
N ASP A 257 -5.86 15.72 8.85
CA ASP A 257 -5.88 15.39 7.42
C ASP A 257 -5.95 16.62 6.47
N THR A 258 -5.60 17.80 7.00
CA THR A 258 -5.46 19.04 6.22
C THR A 258 -3.98 19.32 6.00
N VAL A 259 -3.56 19.37 4.74
CA VAL A 259 -2.21 19.78 4.33
C VAL A 259 -2.21 21.28 4.05
N THR A 260 -1.57 22.05 4.93
CA THR A 260 -1.38 23.48 4.74
C THR A 260 -0.05 23.71 4.03
N LEU A 261 -0.08 24.39 2.90
CA LEU A 261 1.11 24.70 2.08
C LEU A 261 1.27 26.20 1.91
N HIS A 262 2.47 26.66 1.63
CA HIS A 262 2.68 28.07 1.33
C HIS A 262 2.10 28.42 -0.06
N ARG A 263 1.45 29.57 -0.22
CA ARG A 263 0.79 29.98 -1.48
C ARG A 263 1.71 30.00 -2.70
N ARG A 264 3.01 30.23 -2.52
CA ARG A 264 4.02 30.17 -3.59
C ARG A 264 4.09 28.82 -4.29
N PHE A 265 3.75 27.74 -3.59
CA PHE A 265 3.78 26.37 -4.10
C PHE A 265 2.47 25.93 -4.75
N ALA A 266 1.45 26.80 -4.84
CA ALA A 266 0.16 26.43 -5.40
C ALA A 266 0.24 25.94 -6.86
N ARG A 267 1.25 26.42 -7.60
CA ARG A 267 1.54 26.04 -9.00
C ARG A 267 2.58 24.93 -9.13
N ASP A 268 3.19 24.49 -8.04
CA ASP A 268 4.27 23.49 -8.08
C ASP A 268 3.70 22.07 -7.97
N HIS A 269 3.50 21.44 -9.13
CA HIS A 269 3.04 20.06 -9.20
C HIS A 269 4.03 19.07 -8.58
N LYS A 270 5.33 19.40 -8.48
CA LYS A 270 6.33 18.50 -7.88
C LYS A 270 6.15 18.40 -6.37
N MET A 271 5.77 19.50 -5.72
CA MET A 271 5.42 19.48 -4.30
C MET A 271 4.15 18.64 -4.08
N LYS A 272 3.11 18.83 -4.91
CA LYS A 272 1.89 18.01 -4.88
C LYS A 272 2.19 16.53 -5.14
N LEU A 273 3.12 16.24 -6.04
CA LEU A 273 3.59 14.87 -6.32
C LEU A 273 4.27 14.25 -5.09
N ALA A 274 5.16 14.98 -4.42
CA ALA A 274 5.83 14.51 -3.20
C ALA A 274 4.83 14.12 -2.10
N ILE A 275 3.79 14.95 -1.92
CA ILE A 275 2.69 14.68 -0.99
C ILE A 275 1.89 13.45 -1.46
N SER A 276 1.57 13.39 -2.75
CA SER A 276 0.78 12.32 -3.34
C SER A 276 1.48 10.96 -3.23
N TYR A 277 2.81 10.88 -3.28
CA TYR A 277 3.54 9.63 -3.02
C TYR A 277 3.20 9.06 -1.63
N ALA A 278 3.33 9.85 -0.57
CA ALA A 278 3.04 9.40 0.79
C ALA A 278 1.56 8.99 0.95
N LEU A 279 0.63 9.81 0.43
CA LEU A 279 -0.81 9.55 0.54
C LEU A 279 -1.25 8.32 -0.27
N SER A 280 -0.73 8.13 -1.48
CA SER A 280 -1.08 6.98 -2.32
C SER A 280 -0.51 5.68 -1.77
N GLN A 281 0.70 5.70 -1.22
CA GLN A 281 1.29 4.59 -0.48
C GLN A 281 0.44 4.20 0.74
N SER A 282 -0.08 5.17 1.49
CA SER A 282 -1.03 4.92 2.58
C SER A 282 -2.30 4.22 2.09
N ALA A 283 -2.93 4.75 1.04
CA ALA A 283 -4.16 4.18 0.49
C ALA A 283 -3.95 2.73 0.01
N LYS A 284 -2.81 2.46 -0.65
CA LYS A 284 -2.47 1.11 -1.10
C LYS A 284 -2.21 0.17 0.08
N LEU A 285 -1.55 0.65 1.14
CA LEU A 285 -1.30 -0.13 2.35
C LEU A 285 -2.62 -0.52 3.05
N SER A 286 -3.61 0.37 3.10
CA SER A 286 -4.93 0.08 3.67
C SER A 286 -5.64 -1.09 2.96
N VAL A 287 -5.47 -1.23 1.64
CA VAL A 287 -6.01 -2.40 0.90
C VAL A 287 -5.39 -3.69 1.39
N TYR A 288 -4.07 -3.75 1.56
CA TYR A 288 -3.40 -4.95 2.05
C TYR A 288 -3.73 -5.26 3.52
N GLU A 289 -3.82 -4.25 4.37
CA GLU A 289 -4.27 -4.41 5.75
C GLU A 289 -5.66 -5.07 5.81
N ARG A 290 -6.59 -4.62 4.97
CA ARG A 290 -7.93 -5.21 4.86
C ARG A 290 -7.89 -6.66 4.35
N ASN A 291 -7.05 -6.96 3.36
CA ASN A 291 -6.90 -8.32 2.83
C ASN A 291 -6.40 -9.29 3.90
N VAL A 292 -5.42 -8.87 4.72
CA VAL A 292 -4.92 -9.68 5.85
C VAL A 292 -6.00 -9.91 6.90
N VAL A 293 -6.74 -8.86 7.27
CA VAL A 293 -7.87 -9.00 8.20
C VAL A 293 -8.91 -9.97 7.64
N GLY A 294 -9.18 -9.92 6.34
CA GLY A 294 -10.06 -10.88 5.66
C GLY A 294 -9.58 -12.32 5.83
N ILE A 295 -8.29 -12.59 5.62
CA ILE A 295 -7.72 -13.94 5.83
C ILE A 295 -7.86 -14.37 7.30
N VAL A 296 -7.51 -13.50 8.25
CA VAL A 296 -7.62 -13.81 9.68
C VAL A 296 -9.06 -14.21 10.04
N LEU A 297 -10.06 -13.49 9.51
CA LEU A 297 -11.47 -13.78 9.76
C LEU A 297 -11.92 -15.09 9.11
N GLU A 298 -11.42 -15.42 7.91
CA GLU A 298 -11.68 -16.70 7.25
C GLU A 298 -11.08 -17.88 8.03
N THR A 299 -9.96 -17.68 8.74
CA THR A 299 -9.20 -18.76 9.39
C THR A 299 -9.37 -18.84 10.91
N LYS A 300 -10.12 -17.92 11.53
CA LYS A 300 -10.21 -17.78 12.99
C LYS A 300 -10.66 -19.05 13.72
N ASN A 301 -11.50 -19.86 13.08
CA ASN A 301 -12.07 -21.06 13.71
C ASN A 301 -11.04 -22.20 13.78
N LEU A 302 -9.98 -22.20 12.95
CA LEU A 302 -9.06 -23.34 12.86
C LEU A 302 -8.27 -23.54 14.17
N PRO A 303 -7.64 -22.51 14.76
CA PRO A 303 -6.96 -22.66 16.05
C PRO A 303 -7.94 -22.95 17.19
N GLU A 304 -9.14 -22.37 17.15
CA GLU A 304 -10.18 -22.60 18.17
C GLU A 304 -10.63 -24.07 18.18
N SER A 305 -10.96 -24.63 17.02
CA SER A 305 -11.34 -26.04 16.89
C SER A 305 -10.20 -26.99 17.31
N LEU A 306 -8.95 -26.66 16.97
CA LEU A 306 -7.78 -27.44 17.41
C LEU A 306 -7.63 -27.43 18.93
N ALA A 307 -7.87 -26.28 19.58
CA ALA A 307 -7.76 -26.15 21.02
C ALA A 307 -8.89 -26.86 21.77
N GLU A 308 -10.12 -26.84 21.25
CA GLU A 308 -11.29 -27.45 21.88
C GLU A 308 -11.37 -28.96 21.66
N THR A 309 -11.12 -29.41 20.43
CA THR A 309 -11.37 -30.80 20.02
C THR A 309 -10.11 -31.62 19.82
N GLY A 310 -8.95 -30.97 19.65
CA GLY A 310 -7.69 -31.62 19.27
C GLY A 310 -7.61 -32.01 17.79
N GLU A 311 -8.66 -31.75 17.01
CA GLU A 311 -8.74 -32.03 15.57
C GLU A 311 -9.16 -30.78 14.80
N VAL A 312 -8.84 -30.72 13.50
CA VAL A 312 -9.27 -29.62 12.62
C VAL A 312 -9.88 -30.21 11.36
N ASP A 313 -11.14 -29.84 11.08
CA ASP A 313 -11.88 -30.26 9.88
C ASP A 313 -11.46 -29.43 8.65
N ILE A 314 -10.19 -29.57 8.26
CA ILE A 314 -9.65 -28.99 7.02
C ILE A 314 -8.74 -29.98 6.34
N SER A 315 -8.90 -30.14 5.02
CA SER A 315 -8.05 -31.03 4.25
C SER A 315 -6.62 -30.47 4.12
N GLY A 316 -5.62 -31.35 4.03
CA GLY A 316 -4.24 -30.93 3.76
C GLY A 316 -4.08 -30.13 2.45
N HIS A 317 -4.94 -30.40 1.47
CA HIS A 317 -5.00 -29.64 0.22
C HIS A 317 -5.49 -28.20 0.43
N ASP A 318 -6.50 -27.99 1.28
CA ASP A 318 -7.02 -26.66 1.56
C ASP A 318 -6.07 -25.85 2.45
N ILE A 319 -5.36 -26.51 3.39
CA ILE A 319 -4.23 -25.90 4.11
C ILE A 319 -3.17 -25.42 3.11
N ALA A 320 -2.77 -26.25 2.14
CA ALA A 320 -1.76 -25.87 1.14
C ALA A 320 -2.21 -24.66 0.29
N LYS A 321 -3.49 -24.62 -0.12
CA LYS A 321 -4.06 -23.44 -0.81
C LYS A 321 -4.01 -22.19 0.05
N LEU A 322 -4.32 -22.31 1.34
CA LEU A 322 -4.33 -21.20 2.28
C LEU A 322 -2.91 -20.67 2.55
N ILE A 323 -1.93 -21.56 2.68
CA ILE A 323 -0.49 -21.21 2.71
C ILE A 323 -0.11 -20.42 1.45
N GLY A 324 -0.52 -20.91 0.27
CA GLY A 324 -0.31 -20.20 -1.00
C GLY A 324 -0.94 -18.81 -1.01
N LYS A 325 -2.19 -18.68 -0.56
CA LYS A 325 -2.91 -17.39 -0.47
C LYS A 325 -2.17 -16.40 0.44
N VAL A 326 -1.76 -16.82 1.64
CA VAL A 326 -0.99 -16.00 2.58
C VAL A 326 0.36 -15.61 1.99
N PHE A 327 1.05 -16.53 1.34
CA PHE A 327 2.33 -16.25 0.69
C PHE A 327 2.21 -15.22 -0.44
N LEU A 328 1.20 -15.33 -1.31
CA LEU A 328 0.96 -14.35 -2.36
C LEU A 328 0.70 -12.95 -1.79
N GLN A 329 -0.12 -12.85 -0.74
CA GLN A 329 -0.42 -11.56 -0.10
C GLN A 329 0.82 -10.96 0.60
N LYS A 330 1.60 -11.79 1.32
CA LYS A 330 2.87 -11.36 1.93
C LYS A 330 3.85 -10.89 0.86
N SER A 331 3.96 -11.62 -0.25
CA SER A 331 4.83 -11.24 -1.37
C SER A 331 4.39 -9.92 -2.00
N ALA A 332 3.09 -9.67 -2.15
CA ALA A 332 2.57 -8.41 -2.69
C ALA A 332 2.90 -7.22 -1.77
N VAL A 333 2.82 -7.41 -0.44
CA VAL A 333 3.23 -6.39 0.53
C VAL A 333 4.74 -6.17 0.53
N ASN A 334 5.56 -7.21 0.35
CA ASN A 334 7.01 -7.03 0.21
C ASN A 334 7.39 -6.26 -1.07
N LEU A 335 6.68 -6.52 -2.18
CA LEU A 335 6.83 -5.71 -3.39
C LEU A 335 6.40 -4.26 -3.15
N LEU A 336 5.32 -4.04 -2.40
CA LEU A 336 4.95 -2.71 -1.93
C LEU A 336 6.04 -2.13 -1.04
N SER A 337 6.70 -2.89 -0.16
CA SER A 337 7.80 -2.38 0.66
C SER A 337 8.94 -1.82 -0.18
N SER A 338 9.24 -2.43 -1.34
CA SER A 338 10.18 -1.87 -2.33
C SER A 338 9.64 -0.58 -2.99
N VAL A 339 8.32 -0.40 -3.05
CA VAL A 339 7.65 0.83 -3.49
C VAL A 339 7.54 1.86 -2.36
N LEU A 340 7.57 1.44 -1.09
CA LEU A 340 7.60 2.27 0.13
C LEU A 340 9.02 2.73 0.48
N ASP A 341 10.05 2.16 -0.14
CA ASP A 341 11.36 2.78 -0.22
C ASP A 341 11.25 4.16 -0.89
N THR A 342 12.27 4.99 -0.70
CA THR A 342 12.26 6.36 -1.24
C THR A 342 12.06 6.34 -2.75
N PRO A 343 10.94 6.89 -3.28
CA PRO A 343 10.65 6.85 -4.72
C PRO A 343 11.76 7.48 -5.57
N GLU A 344 11.94 6.98 -6.80
CA GLU A 344 13.09 7.38 -7.64
C GLU A 344 13.12 8.89 -7.93
N PHE A 345 11.94 9.50 -8.00
CA PHE A 345 11.75 10.94 -8.12
C PHE A 345 12.62 11.75 -7.13
N PHE A 346 12.81 11.28 -5.89
CA PHE A 346 13.52 12.03 -4.86
C PHE A 346 15.04 12.02 -5.00
N TRP A 347 15.63 11.12 -5.81
CA TRP A 347 17.09 11.14 -6.06
C TRP A 347 17.53 12.37 -6.85
N HIS A 348 16.60 13.01 -7.55
CA HIS A 348 16.85 14.20 -8.37
C HIS A 348 16.05 15.42 -7.92
N ALA A 349 15.15 15.26 -6.94
CA ALA A 349 14.37 16.34 -6.39
C ALA A 349 15.16 17.13 -5.33
N PRO A 350 14.77 18.38 -5.04
CA PRO A 350 15.28 19.10 -3.89
C PRO A 350 15.07 18.32 -2.57
N ASP A 351 16.02 18.45 -1.63
CA ASP A 351 15.97 17.80 -0.31
C ASP A 351 14.74 18.22 0.52
N SER A 352 14.19 19.41 0.25
CA SER A 352 12.94 19.91 0.83
C SER A 352 11.76 18.97 0.55
N PHE A 353 11.68 18.41 -0.67
CA PHE A 353 10.60 17.50 -1.07
C PHE A 353 10.75 16.13 -0.41
N LEU A 354 11.98 15.62 -0.31
CA LEU A 354 12.26 14.37 0.40
C LEU A 354 11.90 14.49 1.89
N THR A 355 12.24 15.64 2.49
CA THR A 355 11.91 15.91 3.90
C THR A 355 10.39 16.01 4.09
N LEU A 356 9.68 16.68 3.19
CA LEU A 356 8.21 16.74 3.15
C LEU A 356 7.58 15.35 3.08
N TYR A 357 8.07 14.51 2.17
CA TYR A 357 7.63 13.11 2.03
C TYR A 357 7.85 12.31 3.32
N LYS A 358 9.04 12.40 3.93
CA LYS A 358 9.34 11.72 5.21
C LYS A 358 8.43 12.17 6.34
N ARG A 359 8.16 13.48 6.47
CA ARG A 359 7.23 14.02 7.48
C ARG A 359 5.81 13.52 7.29
N LEU A 360 5.34 13.41 6.05
CA LEU A 360 4.05 12.80 5.76
C LEU A 360 4.01 11.33 6.10
N ASN A 361 5.07 10.57 5.80
CA ASN A 361 5.17 9.17 6.21
C ASN A 361 5.12 9.00 7.73
N GLU A 362 5.79 9.87 8.50
CA GLU A 362 5.72 9.93 9.97
C GLU A 362 4.32 10.33 10.49
N TYR A 363 3.58 11.14 9.73
CA TYR A 363 2.20 11.52 10.06
C TYR A 363 1.19 10.43 9.69
N LEU A 364 1.48 9.64 8.66
CA LEU A 364 0.69 8.49 8.20
C LEU A 364 1.04 7.19 8.94
N GLU A 365 2.12 7.21 9.73
CA GLU A 365 2.66 6.05 10.46
C GLU A 365 2.94 4.86 9.51
N LEU A 366 3.42 5.15 8.29
CA LEU A 366 3.64 4.11 7.29
C LEU A 366 4.64 3.03 7.77
N PRO A 367 5.79 3.36 8.36
CA PRO A 367 6.74 2.35 8.82
C PRO A 367 6.12 1.40 9.85
N GLU A 368 5.42 1.95 10.85
CA GLU A 368 4.78 1.19 11.92
C GLU A 368 3.66 0.29 11.37
N ARG A 369 2.87 0.80 10.44
CA ARG A 369 1.80 0.04 9.77
C ARG A 369 2.35 -1.13 8.96
N VAL A 370 3.44 -0.94 8.23
CA VAL A 370 4.10 -2.00 7.47
C VAL A 370 4.68 -3.07 8.39
N GLU A 371 5.33 -2.67 9.49
CA GLU A 371 5.88 -3.60 10.47
C GLU A 371 4.77 -4.46 11.09
N LEU A 372 3.66 -3.83 11.50
CA LEU A 372 2.50 -4.52 12.05
C LEU A 372 1.87 -5.48 11.03
N LEU A 373 1.77 -5.08 9.76
CA LEU A 373 1.26 -5.93 8.70
C LEU A 373 2.14 -7.17 8.47
N ASN A 374 3.47 -6.98 8.44
CA ASN A 374 4.43 -8.08 8.33
C ASN A 374 4.39 -9.03 9.53
N SER A 375 4.22 -8.49 10.74
CA SER A 375 4.03 -9.30 11.96
C SER A 375 2.78 -10.18 11.86
N ARG A 376 1.66 -9.64 11.39
CA ARG A 376 0.41 -10.41 11.18
C ARG A 376 0.59 -11.54 10.16
N PHE A 377 1.32 -11.30 9.07
CA PHE A 377 1.65 -12.38 8.14
C PHE A 377 2.53 -13.45 8.77
N SER A 378 3.50 -13.09 9.62
CA SER A 378 4.33 -14.06 10.35
C SER A 378 3.48 -14.99 11.22
N VAL A 379 2.58 -14.41 12.02
CA VAL A 379 1.67 -15.17 12.88
C VAL A 379 0.76 -16.10 12.07
N LEU A 380 0.23 -15.64 10.94
CA LEU A 380 -0.57 -16.48 10.03
C LEU A 380 0.25 -17.65 9.46
N GLN A 381 1.50 -17.41 9.08
CA GLN A 381 2.39 -18.47 8.57
C GLN A 381 2.70 -19.49 9.65
N GLU A 382 3.07 -19.06 10.86
CA GLU A 382 3.33 -19.95 12.01
C GLU A 382 2.12 -20.83 12.34
N MET A 383 0.91 -20.25 12.34
CA MET A 383 -0.34 -20.98 12.52
C MET A 383 -0.54 -22.05 11.43
N LEU A 384 -0.33 -21.70 10.16
CA LEU A 384 -0.53 -22.63 9.05
C LEU A 384 0.53 -23.74 9.02
N ASP A 385 1.77 -23.44 9.38
CA ASP A 385 2.83 -24.44 9.51
C ASP A 385 2.52 -25.43 10.63
N MET A 386 2.02 -24.96 11.78
CA MET A 386 1.53 -25.82 12.86
C MET A 386 0.42 -26.77 12.38
N LEU A 387 -0.58 -26.25 11.64
CA LEU A 387 -1.67 -27.06 11.11
C LEU A 387 -1.17 -28.11 10.10
N ARG A 388 -0.19 -27.74 9.26
CA ARG A 388 0.45 -28.67 8.32
C ARG A 388 1.19 -29.79 9.04
N ASP A 389 1.93 -29.46 10.10
CA ASP A 389 2.69 -30.44 10.87
C ASP A 389 1.76 -31.39 11.64
N HIS A 390 0.62 -30.90 12.16
CA HIS A 390 -0.42 -31.74 12.75
C HIS A 390 -0.97 -32.77 11.75
N GLN A 391 -1.31 -32.35 10.53
CA GLN A 391 -1.76 -33.25 9.46
C GLN A 391 -0.70 -34.30 9.08
N ASN A 392 0.57 -33.90 8.98
CA ASN A 392 1.67 -34.81 8.68
C ASN A 392 1.84 -35.88 9.77
N ASN A 393 1.69 -35.51 11.05
CA ASN A 393 1.74 -36.45 12.16
C ASN A 393 0.60 -37.48 12.10
N CYS A 394 -0.63 -37.06 11.80
CA CYS A 394 -1.75 -37.97 11.58
C CYS A 394 -1.47 -38.96 10.43
N HIS A 395 -0.83 -38.49 9.35
CA HIS A 395 -0.45 -39.35 8.24
C HIS A 395 0.64 -40.36 8.63
N SER A 396 1.64 -39.95 9.41
CA SER A 396 2.67 -40.82 9.95
C SER A 396 2.09 -41.92 10.83
N VAL A 397 1.13 -41.59 11.71
CA VAL A 397 0.44 -42.59 12.56
C VAL A 397 -0.32 -43.62 11.72
N ARG A 398 -0.95 -43.21 10.61
CA ARG A 398 -1.63 -44.16 9.70
C ARG A 398 -0.64 -45.10 9.02
N LEU A 399 0.53 -44.60 8.65
CA LEU A 399 1.60 -45.43 8.08
C LEU A 399 2.10 -46.43 9.11
N GLU A 400 2.32 -45.99 10.36
CA GLU A 400 2.70 -46.86 11.47
C GLU A 400 1.69 -47.99 11.68
N TRP A 401 0.38 -47.68 11.73
CA TRP A 401 -0.67 -48.69 11.81
C TRP A 401 -0.66 -49.66 10.63
N THR A 402 -0.38 -49.18 9.41
CA THR A 402 -0.27 -50.04 8.22
C THR A 402 0.86 -51.06 8.38
N VAL A 403 2.02 -50.63 8.90
CA VAL A 403 3.17 -51.52 9.17
C VAL A 403 2.83 -52.54 10.25
N ILE A 404 2.17 -52.14 11.34
CA ILE A 404 1.73 -53.06 12.40
C ILE A 404 0.80 -54.14 11.81
N TRP A 405 -0.18 -53.75 10.99
CA TRP A 405 -1.08 -54.70 10.34
C TRP A 405 -0.36 -55.68 9.41
N LEU A 406 0.64 -55.23 8.66
CA LEU A 406 1.46 -56.10 7.80
C LEU A 406 2.20 -57.18 8.62
N ILE A 407 2.76 -56.80 9.77
CA ILE A 407 3.45 -57.74 10.66
C ILE A 407 2.46 -58.76 11.26
N VAL A 408 1.27 -58.31 11.68
CA VAL A 408 0.25 -59.21 12.24
C VAL A 408 -0.20 -60.26 11.22
N ILE A 409 -0.43 -59.85 9.96
CA ILE A 409 -0.81 -60.78 8.89
C ILE A 409 0.30 -61.80 8.63
N GLU A 410 1.55 -61.37 8.58
CA GLU A 410 2.72 -62.25 8.40
C GLU A 410 2.81 -63.31 9.50
N VAL A 411 2.65 -62.90 10.76
CA VAL A 411 2.67 -63.82 11.90
C VAL A 411 1.52 -64.83 11.83
N VAL A 412 0.31 -64.40 11.43
CA VAL A 412 -0.84 -65.31 11.29
C VAL A 412 -0.60 -66.34 10.18
N VAL A 413 -0.07 -65.92 9.03
CA VAL A 413 0.29 -66.84 7.93
C VAL A 413 1.36 -67.83 8.40
N GLY A 414 2.42 -67.36 9.06
CA GLY A 414 3.47 -68.22 9.60
C GLY A 414 2.94 -69.24 10.63
N VAL A 415 2.02 -68.83 11.52
CA VAL A 415 1.38 -69.74 12.48
C VAL A 415 0.50 -70.78 11.77
N LEU A 416 -0.27 -70.38 10.76
CA LEU A 416 -1.10 -71.30 9.97
C LEU A 416 -0.25 -72.32 9.21
N GLU A 417 0.89 -71.91 8.65
CA GLU A 417 1.83 -72.79 7.97
C GLU A 417 2.42 -73.82 8.94
N VAL A 418 2.87 -73.38 10.11
CA VAL A 418 3.38 -74.26 11.16
C VAL A 418 2.29 -75.23 11.64
N LEU A 419 1.08 -74.76 11.90
CA LEU A 419 -0.05 -75.62 12.29
C LEU A 419 -0.45 -76.59 11.18
N GLY A 420 -0.40 -76.19 9.91
CA GLY A 420 -0.61 -77.08 8.77
C GLY A 420 0.43 -78.19 8.72
N LEU A 421 1.69 -77.85 9.00
CA LEU A 421 2.81 -78.79 9.06
C LEU A 421 2.65 -79.79 10.22
N PHE A 422 2.26 -79.34 11.42
CA PHE A 422 1.97 -80.22 12.56
C PHE A 422 0.65 -81.01 12.39
N GLY A 423 -0.35 -80.43 11.73
CA GLY A 423 -1.65 -81.05 11.47
C GLY A 423 -1.60 -82.16 10.41
N MET A 424 -0.73 -82.01 9.39
CA MET A 424 -0.45 -83.08 8.43
C MET A 424 0.33 -84.25 9.05
N VAL A 425 1.11 -84.02 10.11
CA VAL A 425 1.85 -85.07 10.83
C VAL A 425 0.95 -85.85 11.81
N GLY A 426 -0.28 -85.38 12.07
CA GLY A 426 -1.24 -86.02 12.98
C GLY A 426 -2.23 -87.00 12.35
N SER A 427 -2.19 -87.23 11.03
CA SER A 427 -3.10 -88.17 10.34
C SER A 427 -2.40 -89.45 9.88
N GLU A 428 -1.70 -90.11 10.80
CA GLU A 428 -1.52 -91.56 10.73
C GLU A 428 -2.30 -92.18 11.91
N LYS A 429 -3.56 -92.55 11.66
CA LYS A 429 -4.26 -93.52 12.51
C LYS A 429 -4.47 -94.82 11.74
N LYS A 430 -3.75 -95.83 12.25
CA LYS A 430 -3.91 -97.29 12.16
C LYS A 430 -3.43 -98.02 10.92
#